data_AF-A0AA35YP97-F1
#
_entry.id   AF-A0AA35YP97-F1
#
_cell.length_a   1.000
_cell.length_b   1.000
_cell.length_c   1.000
_cell.angle_alpha   90.00
_cell.angle_beta   90.00
_cell.angle_gamma   90.00
#
_symmetry.space_group_name_H-M   'P 1'
#
loop_
_entity.id
_entity.type
_entity.pdbx_description
1 polymer ?
#
loop_
_entity_poly.entity_id
_entity_poly.type
_entity_poly.pdbx_seq_one_letter_code
_entity_poly.pdbx_strand_id
1 'polypeptide(L)'
;MLLAKGWLQISEDSITGSQQRDKELWRRITAYYEKSNTSNIARTQANLKTHWHYMNPFAVAFNQMYIVLKSQHLSGWSEDDLKRATFEHYHARYGADFRHEHIWNIVKNEQKWKGSSTAFGESMSSSNT
;
A
#
# COMPACT_ATOMS: atom_id res chain seq x y z
N MET A 1 1.46 -5.58 11.05
CA MET A 1 2.81 -5.54 10.42
C MET A 1 3.16 -6.78 9.60
N LEU A 2 2.89 -8.01 10.08
CA LEU A 2 3.25 -9.25 9.34
C LEU A 2 2.64 -9.33 7.93
N LEU A 3 1.39 -8.90 7.76
CA LEU A 3 0.72 -8.91 6.46
C LEU A 3 1.42 -8.03 5.41
N ALA A 4 1.81 -6.80 5.79
CA ALA A 4 2.51 -5.90 4.88
C ALA A 4 3.93 -6.40 4.56
N LYS A 5 4.64 -6.97 5.54
CA LYS A 5 5.97 -7.58 5.33
C LYS A 5 5.90 -8.79 4.41
N GLY A 6 4.95 -9.70 4.64
CA GLY A 6 4.76 -10.87 3.78
C GLY A 6 4.37 -10.48 2.36
N TRP A 7 3.48 -9.50 2.22
CA TRP A 7 3.14 -8.98 0.89
C TRP A 7 4.34 -8.38 0.16
N LEU A 8 5.20 -7.62 0.86
CA LEU A 8 6.43 -7.05 0.32
C LEU A 8 7.34 -8.14 -0.27
N GLN A 9 7.78 -9.07 0.59
CA GLN A 9 8.73 -10.12 0.22
C GLN A 9 8.24 -10.99 -0.94
N ILE A 10 6.95 -11.33 -0.93
CA ILE A 10 6.39 -12.22 -1.95
C ILE A 10 6.06 -11.46 -3.23
N SER A 11 5.82 -10.14 -3.16
CA SER A 11 5.62 -9.31 -4.35
C SER A 11 6.92 -9.01 -5.10
N GLU A 12 8.06 -9.01 -4.40
CA GLU A 12 9.40 -8.91 -5.00
C GLU A 12 9.82 -10.24 -5.65
N ASP A 13 9.42 -11.39 -5.07
CA ASP A 13 9.60 -12.70 -5.69
C ASP A 13 8.75 -12.81 -6.97
N SER A 14 9.38 -12.71 -8.14
CA SER A 14 8.70 -12.67 -9.44
C SER A 14 7.75 -13.86 -9.67
N ILE A 15 6.44 -13.63 -9.64
CA ILE A 15 5.40 -14.62 -9.99
C ILE A 15 4.95 -14.40 -11.44
N THR A 16 5.30 -15.31 -12.34
CA THR A 16 4.88 -15.33 -13.75
C THR A 16 3.44 -15.84 -13.92
N GLY A 17 2.51 -15.03 -14.48
CA GLY A 17 1.18 -15.48 -14.99
C GLY A 17 -0.08 -14.89 -14.30
N SER A 18 -0.96 -14.19 -15.05
CA SER A 18 -1.84 -13.13 -14.50
C SER A 18 -2.89 -13.50 -13.44
N GLN A 19 -3.53 -14.67 -13.54
CA GLN A 19 -4.59 -15.14 -12.63
C GLN A 19 -4.08 -16.16 -11.60
N GLN A 20 -3.08 -16.97 -11.97
CA GLN A 20 -2.37 -17.81 -11.00
C GLN A 20 -1.62 -16.93 -9.97
N ARG A 21 -1.18 -15.73 -10.39
CA ARG A 21 -0.59 -14.67 -9.56
C ARG A 21 -1.37 -14.37 -8.28
N ASP A 22 -2.66 -14.02 -8.35
CA ASP A 22 -3.38 -13.55 -7.15
C ASP A 22 -3.57 -14.69 -6.14
N LYS A 23 -4.05 -15.85 -6.60
CA LYS A 23 -4.25 -17.01 -5.73
C LYS A 23 -2.93 -17.49 -5.11
N GLU A 24 -1.86 -17.57 -5.89
CA GLU A 24 -0.54 -18.01 -5.42
C GLU A 24 0.11 -16.97 -4.50
N LEU A 25 0.00 -15.68 -4.82
CA LEU A 25 0.45 -14.58 -3.97
C LEU A 25 -0.21 -14.67 -2.59
N TRP A 26 -1.54 -14.73 -2.54
CA TRP A 26 -2.26 -14.84 -1.27
C TRP A 26 -1.97 -16.14 -0.53
N ARG A 27 -1.70 -17.25 -1.25
CA ARG A 27 -1.32 -18.52 -0.63
C ARG A 27 0.03 -18.39 0.07
N ARG A 28 1.03 -17.83 -0.61
CA ARG A 28 2.36 -17.58 -0.01
C ARG A 28 2.29 -16.57 1.13
N ILE A 29 1.48 -15.52 1.02
CA ILE A 29 1.31 -14.50 2.08
C ILE A 29 0.71 -15.15 3.32
N THR A 30 -0.29 -16.01 3.13
CA THR A 30 -0.91 -16.75 4.25
C THR A 30 0.09 -17.68 4.90
N ALA A 31 0.86 -18.45 4.11
CA ALA A 31 1.90 -19.34 4.64
C ALA A 31 3.01 -18.58 5.39
N TYR A 32 3.43 -17.42 4.87
CA TYR A 32 4.37 -16.53 5.56
C TYR A 32 3.78 -16.01 6.87
N TYR A 33 2.53 -15.57 6.84
CA TYR A 33 1.83 -15.07 8.00
C TYR A 33 1.73 -16.15 9.06
N GLU A 34 1.25 -17.35 8.74
CA GLU A 34 1.15 -18.49 9.66
C GLU A 34 2.50 -18.84 10.29
N LYS A 35 3.57 -18.93 9.49
CA LYS A 35 4.92 -19.23 9.98
C LYS A 35 5.46 -18.14 10.92
N SER A 36 5.14 -16.89 10.64
CA SER A 36 5.69 -15.73 11.35
C SER A 36 4.77 -15.23 12.46
N ASN A 37 3.56 -15.77 12.56
CA ASN A 37 2.56 -15.34 13.52
C ASN A 37 2.84 -15.99 14.87
N THR A 38 3.38 -15.19 15.78
CA THR A 38 3.59 -15.58 17.18
C THR A 38 2.32 -15.42 18.03
N SER A 39 1.24 -14.84 17.48
CA SER A 39 -0.05 -14.78 18.15
C SER A 39 -0.82 -16.07 17.91
N ASN A 40 -1.49 -16.60 18.94
CA ASN A 40 -2.33 -17.79 18.83
C ASN A 40 -3.66 -17.53 18.08
N ILE A 41 -3.73 -16.46 17.28
CA ILE A 41 -4.89 -16.08 16.48
C ILE A 41 -4.62 -16.48 15.05
N ALA A 42 -5.18 -17.61 14.64
CA ALA A 42 -5.18 -18.01 13.24
C ALA A 42 -5.97 -16.98 12.40
N ARG A 43 -5.42 -16.59 11.25
CA ARG A 43 -6.07 -15.70 10.29
C ARG A 43 -6.20 -16.44 8.98
N THR A 44 -7.42 -16.52 8.47
CA THR A 44 -7.64 -17.16 7.16
C THR A 44 -7.10 -16.28 6.04
N GLN A 45 -6.77 -16.87 4.90
CA GLN A 45 -6.41 -16.14 3.68
C GLN A 45 -7.45 -15.05 3.34
N ALA A 46 -8.75 -15.36 3.49
CA ALA A 46 -9.82 -14.40 3.26
C ALA A 46 -9.75 -13.20 4.22
N ASN A 47 -9.47 -13.43 5.51
CA ASN A 47 -9.31 -12.33 6.47
C ASN A 47 -8.11 -11.44 6.12
N LEU A 48 -6.98 -12.05 5.75
CA LEU A 48 -5.78 -11.31 5.37
C LEU A 48 -6.02 -10.48 4.10
N LYS A 49 -6.68 -11.07 3.11
CA LYS A 49 -7.03 -10.40 1.85
C LYS A 49 -8.00 -9.24 2.06
N THR A 50 -9.08 -9.43 2.81
CA THR A 50 -10.03 -8.36 3.15
C THR A 50 -9.35 -7.24 3.92
N HIS A 51 -8.53 -7.59 4.91
CA HIS A 51 -7.81 -6.59 5.70
C HIS A 51 -6.82 -5.77 4.86
N TRP A 52 -6.11 -6.42 3.93
CA TRP A 52 -5.23 -5.73 2.99
C TRP A 52 -6.02 -4.80 2.07
N HIS A 53 -7.09 -5.27 1.43
CA HIS A 53 -7.90 -4.45 0.54
C HIS A 53 -8.52 -3.24 1.24
N TYR A 54 -8.83 -3.37 2.53
CA TYR A 54 -9.29 -2.24 3.34
C TYR A 54 -8.17 -1.22 3.58
N MET A 55 -6.96 -1.65 3.96
CA MET A 55 -5.88 -0.73 4.36
C MET A 55 -5.08 -0.16 3.18
N ASN A 56 -4.94 -0.93 2.10
CA ASN A 56 -4.10 -0.60 0.95
C ASN A 56 -4.48 0.75 0.30
N PRO A 57 -5.76 1.07 0.05
CA PRO A 57 -6.14 2.36 -0.52
C PRO A 57 -5.70 3.55 0.33
N PHE A 58 -5.80 3.46 1.66
CA PHE A 58 -5.36 4.52 2.57
C PHE A 58 -3.85 4.72 2.50
N ALA A 59 -3.09 3.62 2.51
CA ALA A 59 -1.63 3.68 2.38
C ALA A 59 -1.19 4.24 1.02
N VAL A 60 -1.87 3.88 -0.07
CA VAL A 60 -1.62 4.43 -1.41
C VAL A 60 -1.93 5.92 -1.44
N ALA A 61 -3.08 6.35 -0.92
CA ALA A 61 -3.48 7.76 -0.92
C ALA A 61 -2.48 8.63 -0.15
N PHE A 62 -2.07 8.18 1.05
CA PHE A 62 -1.04 8.86 1.84
C PHE A 62 0.29 8.94 1.09
N ASN A 63 0.70 7.85 0.43
CA ASN A 63 1.93 7.83 -0.35
C ASN A 63 1.91 8.79 -1.54
N GLN A 64 0.77 8.91 -2.23
CA GLN A 64 0.63 9.87 -3.34
C GLN A 64 0.76 11.31 -2.86
N MET A 65 0.13 11.65 -1.72
CA MET A 65 0.30 12.97 -1.10
C MET A 65 1.77 13.24 -0.74
N TYR A 66 2.44 12.25 -0.13
CA TYR A 66 3.85 12.35 0.22
C TYR A 66 4.74 12.59 -1.01
N ILE A 67 4.50 11.88 -2.12
CA ILE A 67 5.27 12.04 -3.37
C ILE A 67 5.06 13.44 -3.96
N VAL A 68 3.81 13.94 -3.97
CA VAL A 68 3.49 15.28 -4.47
C VAL A 68 4.15 16.36 -3.61
N LEU A 69 4.09 16.25 -2.29
CA LEU A 69 4.75 17.19 -1.39
C LEU A 69 6.28 17.14 -1.55
N LYS A 70 6.84 15.94 -1.68
CA LYS A 70 8.28 15.76 -1.90
C LYS A 70 8.74 16.37 -3.23
N SER A 71 7.94 16.30 -4.29
CA SER A 71 8.28 16.91 -5.58
C SER A 71 8.12 18.43 -5.59
N GLN A 72 7.19 18.97 -4.80
CA GLN A 72 7.00 20.42 -4.65
C GLN A 72 8.06 21.06 -3.76
N HIS A 73 8.57 20.33 -2.77
CA HIS A 73 9.50 20.84 -1.76
C HIS A 73 10.90 20.21 -1.88
N LEU A 74 11.43 20.13 -3.11
CA LEU A 74 12.72 19.52 -3.42
C LEU A 74 13.93 20.18 -2.71
N SER A 75 13.81 21.45 -2.32
CA SER A 75 14.89 22.19 -1.65
C SER A 75 14.43 22.72 -0.29
N GLY A 76 14.81 22.02 0.79
CA GLY A 76 14.81 22.57 2.14
C GLY A 76 13.93 21.87 3.17
N TRP A 77 13.10 20.90 2.77
CA TRP A 77 12.27 20.14 3.71
C TRP A 77 12.93 18.81 4.08
N SER A 78 13.01 18.52 5.38
CA SER A 78 13.45 17.21 5.86
C SER A 78 12.39 16.14 5.58
N GLU A 79 12.77 14.85 5.65
CA GLU A 79 11.78 13.76 5.54
C GLU A 79 10.68 13.86 6.60
N ASP A 80 11.00 14.38 7.79
CA ASP A 80 10.03 14.53 8.87
C ASP A 80 9.10 15.72 8.66
N ASP A 81 9.58 16.82 8.05
CA ASP A 81 8.73 17.93 7.62
C ASP A 81 7.73 17.48 6.55
N LEU A 82 8.20 16.71 5.56
CA LEU A 82 7.35 16.14 4.52
C LEU A 82 6.30 15.20 5.11
N LYS A 83 6.68 14.33 6.05
CA LYS A 83 5.71 13.45 6.74
C LYS A 83 4.67 14.28 7.48
N ARG A 84 5.07 15.25 8.28
CA ARG A 84 4.16 16.09 9.07
C ARG A 84 3.13 16.78 8.17
N ALA A 85 3.58 17.43 7.10
CA ALA A 85 2.65 18.05 6.16
C ALA A 85 1.77 17.02 5.45
N THR A 86 2.27 15.83 5.14
CA THR A 86 1.44 14.76 4.56
C THR A 86 0.31 14.34 5.53
N PHE A 87 0.61 14.22 6.83
CA PHE A 87 -0.42 13.95 7.85
C PHE A 87 -1.46 15.06 7.93
N GLU A 88 -1.02 16.33 7.94
CA GLU A 88 -1.92 17.49 7.96
C GLU A 88 -2.83 17.53 6.72
N HIS A 89 -2.25 17.33 5.53
CA HIS A 89 -3.01 17.25 4.28
C HIS A 89 -3.99 16.07 4.25
N TYR A 90 -3.60 14.92 4.78
CA TYR A 90 -4.48 13.76 4.88
C TYR A 90 -5.67 14.03 5.80
N HIS A 91 -5.41 14.58 7.00
CA HIS A 91 -6.46 14.95 7.94
C HIS A 91 -7.41 15.99 7.35
N ALA A 92 -6.88 17.03 6.69
CA ALA A 92 -7.68 18.05 6.02
C ALA A 92 -8.58 17.46 4.91
N ARG A 93 -8.11 16.42 4.20
CA ARG A 93 -8.86 15.78 3.11
C ARG A 93 -9.92 14.78 3.61
N TYR A 94 -9.59 13.98 4.62
CA TYR A 94 -10.43 12.85 5.05
C TYR A 94 -11.15 13.08 6.38
N GLY A 95 -10.87 14.19 7.08
CA GLY A 95 -11.44 14.50 8.38
C GLY A 95 -11.03 13.54 9.50
N ALA A 96 -9.94 12.78 9.31
CA ALA A 96 -9.47 11.78 10.25
C ALA A 96 -7.96 11.59 10.17
N ASP A 97 -7.36 11.27 11.31
CA ASP A 97 -5.93 10.96 11.39
C ASP A 97 -5.59 9.69 10.63
N PHE A 98 -4.44 9.70 9.96
CA PHE A 98 -3.91 8.52 9.30
C PHE A 98 -3.36 7.53 10.35
N ARG A 99 -4.05 6.42 10.56
CA ARG A 99 -3.69 5.39 11.57
C ARG A 99 -2.83 4.25 11.03
N HIS A 100 -2.45 4.29 9.75
CA HIS A 100 -1.77 3.19 9.06
C HIS A 100 -0.30 3.50 8.72
N GLU A 101 0.35 4.39 9.47
CA GLU A 101 1.75 4.80 9.24
C GLU A 101 2.72 3.61 9.20
N HIS A 102 2.57 2.67 10.15
CA HIS A 102 3.40 1.47 10.22
C HIS A 102 3.32 0.61 8.95
N ILE A 103 2.19 0.64 8.23
CA ILE A 103 2.01 -0.07 6.97
C ILE A 103 2.67 0.71 5.86
N TRP A 104 2.39 2.00 5.78
CA TRP A 104 2.98 2.90 4.79
C TRP A 104 4.52 2.86 4.83
N ASN A 105 5.13 2.89 6.02
CA ASN A 105 6.60 2.80 6.17
C ASN A 105 7.20 1.50 5.60
N ILE A 106 6.44 0.40 5.56
CA ILE A 106 6.88 -0.88 4.98
C ILE A 106 6.80 -0.83 3.45
N VAL A 107 5.73 -0.24 2.90
CA VAL A 107 5.42 -0.32 1.46
C VAL A 107 5.92 0.87 0.64
N LYS A 108 6.23 2.02 1.27
CA LYS A 108 6.66 3.25 0.57
C LYS A 108 7.93 3.09 -0.27
N ASN A 109 8.77 2.10 0.06
CA ASN A 109 10.04 1.85 -0.61
C ASN A 109 9.92 0.92 -1.83
N GLU A 110 8.74 0.36 -2.09
CA GLU A 110 8.48 -0.49 -3.23
C GLU A 110 8.57 0.27 -4.55
N GLN A 111 9.16 -0.35 -5.58
CA GLN A 111 9.30 0.29 -6.90
C GLN A 111 7.94 0.67 -7.51
N LYS A 112 6.94 -0.19 -7.35
CA LYS A 112 5.55 0.08 -7.77
C LYS A 112 4.89 1.28 -7.05
N TRP A 113 5.44 1.71 -5.91
CA TRP A 113 4.89 2.80 -5.10
C TRP A 113 5.76 4.06 -5.13
N LYS A 114 7.00 3.96 -5.63
CA LYS A 114 7.93 5.07 -5.82
C LYS A 114 7.59 6.00 -6.99
N GLY A 115 6.48 5.76 -7.67
CA GLY A 115 6.05 6.55 -8.83
C GLY A 115 6.60 5.98 -10.13
N SER A 116 5.99 4.91 -10.62
CA SER A 116 5.94 4.73 -12.07
C SER A 116 4.96 5.76 -12.60
N SER A 117 5.46 6.78 -13.32
CA SER A 117 4.67 7.55 -14.28
C SER A 117 4.01 6.57 -15.24
N THR A 118 2.79 6.17 -14.91
CA THR A 118 1.88 5.57 -15.86
C THR A 118 0.57 6.23 -15.55
N ALA A 119 0.21 7.17 -16.43
CA ALA A 119 -1.10 7.75 -16.54
C ALA A 119 -2.13 6.68 -16.15
N PHE A 120 -2.89 6.96 -15.09
CA PHE A 120 -4.14 6.25 -14.85
C PHE A 120 -5.00 6.60 -16.06
N GLY A 121 -4.96 5.72 -17.06
CA GLY A 121 -5.68 5.88 -18.30
C GLY A 121 -7.14 6.14 -17.99
N GLU A 122 -7.61 7.29 -18.45
CA GLU A 122 -9.02 7.49 -18.75
C GLU A 122 -9.51 6.31 -19.58
N SER A 123 -10.42 5.54 -19.00
CA SER A 123 -11.38 4.71 -19.74
C SER A 123 -12.57 4.50 -18.82
N MET A 124 -13.32 5.56 -18.61
CA MET A 124 -14.67 5.49 -18.04
C MET A 124 -15.57 6.53 -18.70
N SER A 125 -15.96 6.23 -19.95
CA SER A 125 -17.17 6.69 -20.68
C SER A 125 -16.98 6.21 -22.14
N SER A 126 -17.94 5.60 -22.82
CA SER A 126 -19.38 5.81 -22.76
C SER A 126 -20.11 4.54 -23.24
N SER A 127 -21.22 4.18 -22.57
CA SER A 127 -22.34 3.50 -23.22
C SER A 127 -23.58 4.30 -22.89
N ASN A 128 -24.00 5.12 -23.85
CA ASN A 128 -25.35 5.65 -23.93
C ASN A 128 -25.74 5.62 -25.40
N THR A 129 -26.47 4.57 -25.80
CA THR A 129 -27.56 4.64 -26.78
C THR A 129 -28.46 3.44 -26.56
#